data_AF-A0A4P5X1A2-F1
#
_entry.id   AF-A0A4P5X1A2-F1
#
_cell.length_a   1.000
_cell.length_b   1.000
_cell.length_c   1.000
_cell.angle_alpha   90.00
_cell.angle_beta   90.00
_cell.angle_gamma   90.00
#
_symmetry.space_group_name_H-M   'P 1'
#
loop_
_entity.id
_entity.type
_entity.pdbx_description
1 polymer ?
#
loop_
_entity_poly.entity_id
_entity_poly.type
_entity_poly.pdbx_seq_one_letter_code
_entity_poly.pdbx_strand_id
1 'polypeptide(L)'
;MTSASLKDKRVRDLARLAKQHGVSGWHAMRKDQLIKALVRKAKGALPRPAGDQESRQASAPTAFGPGPSCDPRVAARIAEARDRLSRVKDLATRPEQARGSRRDRDRIVLMVRGPHWLHAFWEVTPRSIDRARAALGQEWHTARPVLRIVQLDSDLQNSAAEKVIREIGVHGGVKNWFIDVRDPLRCRVELGYRTTSGRFHALGRSNAVSTPVTAQGDTLDVHWGEIAGDCDRIYAMSGGFSGDTAPADLQELFAERMRRPMSPPEARHAVVEAEEPEAVACDCELQVDAEMVVYGATRPDAYVTLHGEPVKLAADGTFRVRVEMPNRRQVIPIVASAPDAGARRTVVLAVERNTKTMEPYGRDSGEY
;
A
#
# COMPACT_ATOMS: atom_id res chain seq x y z
N MET A 1 -60.25 -8.98 46.89
CA MET A 1 -59.37 -9.71 47.83
C MET A 1 -57.92 -9.31 47.57
N THR A 2 -57.20 -8.79 48.57
CA THR A 2 -55.79 -8.41 48.44
C THR A 2 -54.87 -9.58 48.78
N SER A 3 -53.70 -9.66 48.15
CA SER A 3 -52.75 -10.77 48.32
C SER A 3 -52.14 -10.83 49.74
N ALA A 4 -52.09 -9.71 50.45
CA ALA A 4 -51.58 -9.64 51.83
C ALA A 4 -52.50 -10.38 52.81
N SER A 5 -53.81 -10.12 52.77
CA SER A 5 -54.80 -10.76 53.65
C SER A 5 -54.93 -12.28 53.47
N LEU A 6 -54.53 -12.81 52.30
CA LEU A 6 -54.57 -14.24 52.01
C LEU A 6 -53.32 -15.00 52.50
N LYS A 7 -52.20 -14.31 52.78
CA LYS A 7 -50.97 -14.96 53.28
C LYS A 7 -51.09 -15.39 54.75
N ASP A 8 -51.84 -14.63 55.55
CA ASP A 8 -52.00 -14.89 56.99
C ASP A 8 -53.00 -16.01 57.31
N LYS A 9 -53.82 -16.42 56.34
CA LYS A 9 -54.82 -17.48 56.53
C LYS A 9 -54.17 -18.88 56.50
N ARG A 10 -54.71 -19.81 57.29
CA ARG A 10 -54.27 -21.21 57.28
C ARG A 10 -54.65 -21.86 55.95
N VAL A 11 -53.90 -22.89 55.54
CA VAL A 11 -54.10 -23.60 54.26
C VAL A 11 -55.52 -24.18 54.15
N ARG A 12 -56.09 -24.65 55.27
CA ARG A 12 -57.47 -25.16 55.34
C ARG A 12 -58.50 -24.10 54.98
N ASP A 13 -58.29 -22.86 55.40
CA ASP A 13 -59.21 -21.75 55.13
C ASP A 13 -59.09 -21.30 53.66
N LEU A 14 -57.86 -21.27 53.13
CA LEU A 14 -57.60 -21.00 51.71
C LEU A 14 -58.22 -22.07 50.80
N ALA A 15 -58.17 -23.34 51.18
CA ALA A 15 -58.83 -24.43 50.45
C ALA A 15 -60.36 -24.30 50.49
N ARG A 16 -60.94 -23.92 51.64
CA ARG A 16 -62.39 -23.67 51.77
C ARG A 16 -62.83 -22.48 50.91
N LEU A 17 -62.06 -21.39 50.93
CA LEU A 17 -62.25 -20.21 50.06
C LEU A 17 -62.11 -20.58 48.57
N ALA A 18 -61.12 -21.39 48.21
CA ALA A 18 -60.93 -21.85 46.83
C ALA A 18 -62.10 -22.74 46.35
N LYS A 19 -62.67 -23.58 47.23
CA LYS A 19 -63.89 -24.35 46.95
C LYS A 19 -65.10 -23.44 46.75
N GLN A 20 -65.32 -22.47 47.63
CA GLN A 20 -66.44 -21.52 47.54
C GLN A 20 -66.35 -20.64 46.29
N HIS A 21 -65.15 -20.20 45.94
CA HIS A 21 -64.91 -19.47 44.71
C HIS A 21 -64.70 -20.39 43.50
N GLY A 22 -64.90 -21.71 43.57
CA GLY A 22 -64.84 -22.61 42.40
C GLY A 22 -63.51 -22.61 41.63
N VAL A 23 -62.38 -22.66 42.33
CA VAL A 23 -61.04 -22.84 41.73
C VAL A 23 -60.83 -24.32 41.45
N SER A 24 -60.68 -24.72 40.19
CA SER A 24 -60.43 -26.13 39.81
C SER A 24 -59.05 -26.61 40.27
N GLY A 25 -58.96 -27.84 40.77
CA GLY A 25 -57.69 -28.44 41.19
C GLY A 25 -57.14 -27.95 42.55
N TRP A 26 -57.96 -27.29 43.37
CA TRP A 26 -57.56 -26.70 44.66
C TRP A 26 -56.93 -27.68 45.65
N HIS A 27 -57.33 -28.96 45.62
CA HIS A 27 -56.82 -30.03 46.48
C HIS A 27 -55.35 -30.41 46.21
N ALA A 28 -54.84 -30.19 45.00
CA ALA A 28 -53.46 -30.51 44.62
C ALA A 28 -52.52 -29.29 44.76
N MET A 29 -53.05 -28.13 45.14
CA MET A 29 -52.32 -26.86 45.16
C MET A 29 -51.68 -26.58 46.51
N ARG A 30 -50.41 -26.15 46.50
CA ARG A 30 -49.72 -25.64 47.70
C ARG A 30 -50.27 -24.26 48.10
N LYS A 31 -49.99 -23.81 49.33
CA LYS A 31 -50.49 -22.54 49.90
C LYS A 31 -50.31 -21.35 48.94
N ASP A 32 -49.14 -21.21 48.33
CA ASP A 32 -48.84 -20.11 47.40
C ASP A 32 -49.63 -20.20 46.08
N GLN A 33 -49.89 -21.42 45.61
CA GLN A 33 -50.68 -21.66 44.40
C GLN A 33 -52.16 -21.35 44.65
N LEU A 34 -52.70 -21.71 45.82
CA LEU A 34 -54.05 -21.33 46.25
C LEU A 34 -54.22 -19.81 46.31
N ILE A 35 -53.26 -19.10 46.92
CA ILE A 35 -53.28 -17.64 47.01
C ILE A 35 -53.27 -17.00 45.62
N LYS A 36 -52.37 -17.45 44.71
CA LYS A 36 -52.31 -16.94 43.33
C LYS A 36 -53.61 -17.21 42.56
N ALA A 37 -54.19 -18.40 42.71
CA ALA A 37 -55.43 -18.77 42.03
C ALA A 37 -56.64 -17.95 42.52
N LEU A 38 -56.74 -17.70 43.83
CA LEU A 38 -57.77 -16.84 44.43
C LEU A 38 -57.64 -15.38 43.98
N VAL A 39 -56.42 -14.83 43.95
CA VAL A 39 -56.16 -13.46 43.46
C VAL A 39 -56.48 -13.34 41.98
N ARG A 40 -56.10 -14.33 41.16
CA ARG A 40 -56.41 -14.35 39.72
C ARG A 40 -57.93 -14.37 39.49
N LYS A 41 -58.67 -15.16 40.26
CA LYS A 41 -60.13 -15.23 40.13
C LYS A 41 -60.81 -13.94 40.62
N ALA A 42 -60.29 -13.30 41.67
CA ALA A 42 -60.76 -12.00 42.14
C ALA A 42 -60.48 -10.88 41.13
N LYS A 43 -59.37 -10.93 40.40
CA LYS A 43 -59.07 -9.99 39.29
C LYS A 43 -59.92 -10.22 38.05
N GLY A 44 -60.27 -11.48 37.76
CA GLY A 44 -61.16 -11.84 36.65
C GLY A 44 -62.65 -11.50 36.89
N ALA A 45 -63.05 -11.17 38.12
CA ALA A 45 -64.41 -10.80 38.48
C ALA A 45 -64.69 -9.28 38.42
N LEU A 46 -63.69 -8.45 38.11
CA LEU A 46 -63.90 -7.03 37.83
C LEU A 46 -64.37 -6.86 36.38
N PRO A 47 -65.44 -6.08 36.12
CA PRO A 47 -65.88 -5.81 34.76
C PRO A 47 -64.82 -4.98 34.03
N ARG A 48 -64.38 -5.47 32.87
CA ARG A 48 -63.48 -4.76 31.96
C ARG A 48 -64.35 -3.98 30.95
N PRO A 49 -64.07 -2.69 30.67
CA PRO A 49 -64.85 -1.93 29.71
C PRO A 49 -64.66 -2.50 28.29
N ALA A 50 -65.74 -2.43 27.53
CA ALA A 50 -65.92 -3.03 26.21
C ALA A 50 -64.85 -2.62 25.20
N GLY A 51 -64.32 -3.61 24.50
CA GLY A 51 -63.52 -3.48 23.28
C GLY A 51 -63.76 -4.74 22.45
N ASP A 52 -64.45 -4.54 21.34
CA ASP A 52 -64.97 -5.44 20.31
C ASP A 52 -64.51 -6.91 20.29
N GLN A 53 -65.49 -7.80 20.30
CA GLN A 53 -65.38 -9.19 19.86
C GLN A 53 -65.67 -9.26 18.36
N GLU A 54 -64.65 -9.53 17.56
CA GLU A 54 -64.85 -10.17 16.26
C GLU A 54 -64.32 -11.61 16.33
N SER A 55 -65.16 -12.52 15.87
CA SER A 55 -65.07 -13.96 16.02
C SER A 55 -63.94 -14.54 15.16
N ARG A 56 -63.03 -15.31 15.77
CA ARG A 56 -62.10 -16.18 15.05
C ARG A 56 -62.36 -17.64 15.40
N GLN A 57 -63.08 -18.30 14.49
CA GLN A 57 -62.96 -19.73 14.27
C GLN A 57 -61.53 -20.07 13.80
N ALA A 58 -61.15 -21.32 14.07
CA ALA A 58 -59.80 -21.84 14.00
C ALA A 58 -59.17 -21.82 12.61
N SER A 59 -57.92 -21.36 12.55
CA SER A 59 -56.94 -21.73 11.52
C SER A 59 -55.53 -21.69 12.12
N ALA A 60 -54.73 -22.69 11.71
CA ALA A 60 -53.29 -22.98 11.91
C ALA A 60 -52.36 -21.87 12.45
N PRO A 61 -51.19 -22.21 13.04
CA PRO A 61 -50.35 -21.24 13.75
C PRO A 61 -49.73 -20.24 12.77
N THR A 62 -50.34 -19.06 12.63
CA THR A 62 -49.74 -17.93 11.92
C THR A 62 -48.67 -17.28 12.77
N ALA A 63 -47.54 -17.06 12.10
CA ALA A 63 -46.32 -16.45 12.60
C ALA A 63 -46.54 -15.11 13.32
N PHE A 64 -45.59 -14.82 14.21
CA PHE A 64 -45.28 -13.49 14.73
C PHE A 64 -45.62 -12.39 13.71
N GLY A 65 -46.44 -11.41 14.13
CA GLY A 65 -46.80 -10.26 13.30
C GLY A 65 -45.56 -9.52 12.81
N PRO A 66 -45.57 -8.97 11.58
CA PRO A 66 -44.43 -8.25 11.05
C PRO A 66 -44.19 -7.01 11.91
N GLY A 67 -42.98 -6.89 12.43
CA GLY A 67 -42.47 -5.62 12.95
C GLY A 67 -42.49 -4.53 11.88
N PRO A 68 -42.22 -3.26 12.25
CA PRO A 68 -42.48 -2.09 11.41
C PRO A 68 -41.98 -2.31 9.98
N SER A 69 -42.87 -2.13 8.99
CA SER A 69 -42.54 -2.32 7.58
C SER A 69 -41.36 -1.43 7.22
N CYS A 70 -40.18 -2.02 7.06
CA CYS A 70 -39.04 -1.32 6.51
C CYS A 70 -39.44 -0.82 5.12
N ASP A 71 -39.44 0.50 4.92
CA ASP A 71 -39.66 1.11 3.62
C ASP A 71 -38.82 0.38 2.56
N PRO A 72 -39.38 -0.02 1.42
CA PRO A 72 -38.66 -0.79 0.41
C PRO A 72 -37.42 -0.04 -0.12
N ARG A 73 -37.45 1.30 -0.06
CA ARG A 73 -36.30 2.16 -0.38
C ARG A 73 -35.17 2.07 0.65
N VAL A 74 -35.51 1.96 1.94
CA VAL A 74 -34.53 1.79 3.03
C VAL A 74 -33.93 0.39 2.98
N ALA A 75 -34.76 -0.64 2.74
CA ALA A 75 -34.29 -2.01 2.54
C ALA A 75 -33.34 -2.13 1.34
N ALA A 76 -33.66 -1.49 0.20
CA ALA A 76 -32.79 -1.44 -0.97
C ALA A 76 -31.45 -0.75 -0.68
N ARG A 77 -31.46 0.40 0.00
CA ARG A 77 -30.22 1.10 0.42
C ARG A 77 -29.36 0.27 1.36
N ILE A 78 -29.97 -0.45 2.30
CA ILE A 78 -29.25 -1.36 3.21
C ILE A 78 -28.64 -2.53 2.43
N ALA A 79 -29.36 -3.09 1.45
CA ALA A 79 -28.84 -4.15 0.60
C ALA A 79 -27.66 -3.67 -0.25
N GLU A 80 -27.76 -2.48 -0.86
CA GLU A 80 -26.67 -1.86 -1.63
C GLU A 80 -25.45 -1.58 -0.75
N ALA A 81 -25.64 -1.05 0.46
CA ALA A 81 -24.56 -0.82 1.40
C ALA A 81 -23.86 -2.14 1.82
N ARG A 82 -24.63 -3.23 1.99
CA ARG A 82 -24.09 -4.56 2.28
C ARG A 82 -23.29 -5.12 1.10
N ASP A 83 -23.76 -4.94 -0.14
CA ASP A 83 -23.03 -5.37 -1.34
C ASP A 83 -21.74 -4.57 -1.54
N ARG A 84 -21.76 -3.26 -1.27
CA ARG A 84 -20.53 -2.45 -1.30
C ARG A 84 -19.52 -2.94 -0.27
N LEU A 85 -19.98 -3.26 0.94
CA LEU A 85 -19.12 -3.81 1.99
C LEU A 85 -18.59 -5.21 1.67
N SER A 86 -19.37 -6.08 0.99
CA SER A 86 -18.90 -7.40 0.58
C SER A 86 -17.77 -7.28 -0.45
N ARG A 87 -17.92 -6.40 -1.45
CA ARG A 87 -16.89 -6.14 -2.49
C ARG A 87 -15.59 -5.60 -1.91
N VAL A 88 -15.67 -4.65 -0.97
CA VAL A 88 -14.47 -4.08 -0.33
C VAL A 88 -13.77 -5.09 0.59
N LYS A 89 -14.46 -6.14 1.03
CA LYS A 89 -13.85 -7.21 1.83
C LYS A 89 -13.33 -8.36 0.98
N ASP A 90 -13.77 -8.50 -0.26
CA ASP A 90 -13.40 -9.62 -1.09
C ASP A 90 -11.96 -9.47 -1.62
N LEU A 91 -11.04 -10.22 -1.00
CA LEU A 91 -9.66 -10.32 -1.43
C LEU A 91 -9.45 -11.42 -2.50
N ALA A 92 -10.52 -12.06 -3.00
CA ALA A 92 -10.39 -13.15 -3.96
C ALA A 92 -9.81 -12.62 -5.27
N THR A 93 -8.70 -13.20 -5.69
CA THR A 93 -8.12 -12.94 -7.00
C THR A 93 -8.55 -14.03 -7.95
N ARG A 94 -9.06 -13.66 -9.13
CA ARG A 94 -9.26 -14.65 -10.20
C ARG A 94 -7.89 -15.22 -10.60
N PRO A 95 -7.72 -16.55 -10.63
CA PRO A 95 -6.46 -17.13 -11.08
C PRO A 95 -6.22 -16.70 -12.53
N GLU A 96 -5.09 -16.06 -12.79
CA GLU A 96 -4.69 -15.67 -14.13
C GLU A 96 -4.49 -16.96 -14.94
N GLN A 97 -5.27 -17.15 -16.02
CA GLN A 97 -5.28 -18.35 -16.86
C GLN A 97 -3.96 -18.49 -17.63
N ALA A 98 -2.87 -18.80 -16.94
CA ALA A 98 -1.61 -19.18 -17.55
C ALA A 98 -0.74 -19.95 -16.55
N ARG A 99 -0.34 -21.16 -16.95
CA ARG A 99 0.61 -22.08 -16.30
C ARG A 99 -0.01 -23.10 -15.34
N GLY A 100 -0.57 -24.14 -15.97
CA GLY A 100 -0.64 -25.55 -15.54
C GLY A 100 -0.75 -25.85 -14.04
N SER A 101 -1.92 -26.37 -13.63
CA SER A 101 -2.14 -27.29 -12.50
C SER A 101 -1.31 -27.03 -11.22
N ARG A 102 -1.04 -25.77 -10.87
CA ARG A 102 -0.51 -25.45 -9.55
C ARG A 102 -1.72 -25.39 -8.63
N ARG A 103 -1.80 -26.37 -7.72
CA ARG A 103 -2.88 -26.52 -6.73
C ARG A 103 -3.32 -25.15 -6.20
N ASP A 104 -4.63 -24.88 -6.20
CA ASP A 104 -5.31 -23.75 -5.55
C ASP A 104 -4.73 -23.46 -4.16
N ARG A 105 -3.63 -22.72 -4.09
CA ARG A 105 -2.95 -22.36 -2.85
C ARG A 105 -2.76 -20.88 -2.87
N ASP A 106 -3.03 -20.27 -1.73
CA ASP A 106 -2.79 -18.85 -1.55
C ASP A 106 -1.29 -18.60 -1.62
N ARG A 107 -0.91 -17.56 -2.35
CA ARG A 107 0.47 -17.18 -2.55
C ARG A 107 0.63 -15.71 -2.22
N ILE A 108 1.61 -15.41 -1.38
CA ILE A 108 1.98 -14.03 -1.06
C ILE A 108 3.48 -13.92 -1.26
N VAL A 109 3.89 -12.93 -2.05
CA VAL A 109 5.29 -12.67 -2.39
C VAL A 109 5.59 -11.23 -2.03
N LEU A 110 6.71 -11.04 -1.33
CA LEU A 110 7.24 -9.73 -1.00
C LEU A 110 8.57 -9.55 -1.73
N MET A 111 8.73 -8.43 -2.42
CA MET A 111 9.90 -8.11 -3.23
C MET A 111 10.46 -6.75 -2.85
N VAL A 112 11.78 -6.63 -2.78
CA VAL A 112 12.46 -5.35 -2.57
C VAL A 112 12.57 -4.66 -3.94
N ARG A 113 11.98 -3.47 -4.09
CA ARG A 113 12.05 -2.66 -5.32
C ARG A 113 13.06 -1.52 -5.23
N GLY A 114 13.52 -1.20 -4.02
CA GLY A 114 14.54 -0.19 -3.75
C GLY A 114 14.86 -0.13 -2.25
N PRO A 115 15.70 0.83 -1.82
CA PRO A 115 16.09 0.97 -0.41
C PRO A 115 14.89 1.30 0.49
N HIS A 116 13.87 1.99 -0.05
CA HIS A 116 12.71 2.46 0.71
C HIS A 116 11.38 1.86 0.28
N TRP A 117 11.38 0.95 -0.70
CA TRP A 117 10.14 0.45 -1.30
C TRP A 117 10.12 -1.07 -1.36
N LEU A 118 9.10 -1.65 -0.74
CA LEU A 118 8.72 -3.04 -0.88
C LEU A 118 7.47 -3.15 -1.73
N HIS A 119 7.42 -4.17 -2.58
CA HIS A 119 6.27 -4.52 -3.38
C HIS A 119 5.72 -5.86 -2.89
N ALA A 120 4.50 -5.83 -2.36
CA ALA A 120 3.76 -7.01 -1.94
C ALA A 120 2.79 -7.40 -3.05
N PHE A 121 2.79 -8.67 -3.44
CA PHE A 121 1.86 -9.25 -4.40
C PHE A 121 1.22 -10.49 -3.78
N TRP A 122 -0.09 -10.65 -3.94
CA TRP A 122 -0.80 -11.81 -3.43
C TRP A 122 -1.86 -12.34 -4.40
N GLU A 123 -2.05 -13.64 -4.32
CA GLU A 123 -3.10 -14.39 -4.97
C GLU A 123 -3.80 -15.20 -3.87
N VAL A 124 -5.08 -14.93 -3.64
CA VAL A 124 -5.88 -15.58 -2.61
C VAL A 124 -7.07 -16.27 -3.25
N THR A 125 -7.28 -17.53 -2.86
CA THR A 125 -8.37 -18.35 -3.36
C THR A 125 -9.68 -18.05 -2.61
N PRO A 126 -10.85 -18.16 -3.27
CA PRO A 126 -12.15 -17.97 -2.60
C PRO A 126 -12.34 -18.89 -1.39
N ARG A 127 -11.82 -20.12 -1.47
CA ARG A 127 -11.87 -21.11 -0.38
C ARG A 127 -11.23 -20.61 0.91
N SER A 128 -10.15 -19.85 0.82
CA SER A 128 -9.46 -19.33 2.00
C SER A 128 -10.21 -18.16 2.64
N ILE A 129 -10.97 -17.40 1.84
CA ILE A 129 -11.88 -16.37 2.34
C ILE A 129 -13.06 -17.01 3.06
N ASP A 130 -13.63 -18.09 2.52
CA ASP A 130 -14.69 -18.84 3.17
C ASP A 130 -14.24 -19.42 4.53
N ARG A 131 -12.99 -19.91 4.61
CA ARG A 131 -12.38 -20.35 5.87
C ARG A 131 -12.24 -19.20 6.86
N ALA A 132 -11.76 -18.04 6.43
CA ALA A 132 -11.65 -16.86 7.28
C ALA A 132 -13.02 -16.38 7.77
N ARG A 133 -14.03 -16.39 6.90
CA ARG A 133 -15.41 -16.07 7.24
C ARG A 133 -15.98 -17.03 8.27
N ALA A 134 -15.73 -18.33 8.11
CA ALA A 134 -16.15 -19.35 9.08
C ALA A 134 -15.43 -19.18 10.43
N ALA A 135 -14.13 -18.87 10.43
CA ALA A 135 -13.33 -18.70 11.64
C ALA A 135 -13.67 -17.42 12.43
N LEU A 136 -14.05 -16.35 11.73
CA LEU A 136 -14.47 -15.08 12.32
C LEU A 136 -15.95 -15.06 12.70
N GLY A 137 -16.78 -15.89 12.06
CA GLY A 137 -18.19 -16.08 12.39
C GLY A 137 -18.96 -14.76 12.41
N GLN A 138 -19.49 -14.39 13.58
CA GLN A 138 -20.25 -13.14 13.75
C GLN A 138 -19.39 -11.88 13.56
N GLU A 139 -18.09 -11.95 13.86
CA GLU A 139 -17.15 -10.83 13.76
C GLU A 139 -16.73 -10.53 12.31
N TRP A 140 -17.08 -11.39 11.36
CA TRP A 140 -16.84 -11.14 9.92
C TRP A 140 -17.46 -9.82 9.44
N HIS A 141 -18.59 -9.41 10.03
CA HIS A 141 -19.27 -8.17 9.69
C HIS A 141 -18.44 -6.93 10.02
N THR A 142 -17.60 -6.98 11.05
CA THR A 142 -16.71 -5.88 11.45
C THR A 142 -15.28 -6.03 10.93
N ALA A 143 -14.94 -7.20 10.39
CA ALA A 143 -13.63 -7.50 9.83
C ALA A 143 -13.28 -6.58 8.65
N ARG A 144 -12.06 -6.03 8.67
CA ARG A 144 -11.44 -5.27 7.58
C ARG A 144 -10.19 -5.99 7.08
N PRO A 145 -9.94 -6.06 5.77
CA PRO A 145 -8.73 -6.66 5.26
C PRO A 145 -7.53 -5.75 5.58
N VAL A 146 -6.48 -6.33 6.13
CA VAL A 146 -5.26 -5.61 6.52
C VAL A 146 -4.02 -6.40 6.10
N LEU A 147 -3.00 -5.64 5.74
CA LEU A 147 -1.66 -6.11 5.45
C LEU A 147 -0.77 -5.76 6.65
N ARG A 148 -0.29 -6.78 7.35
CA ARG A 148 0.51 -6.63 8.56
C ARG A 148 1.99 -6.84 8.24
N ILE A 149 2.82 -5.89 8.62
CA ILE A 149 4.27 -5.94 8.48
C ILE A 149 4.87 -6.42 9.80
N VAL A 150 5.59 -7.53 9.72
CA VAL A 150 6.24 -8.19 10.86
C VAL A 150 7.75 -8.08 10.68
N GLN A 151 8.43 -7.44 11.64
CA GLN A 151 9.88 -7.46 11.77
C GLN A 151 10.33 -8.85 12.21
N LEU A 152 11.40 -9.32 11.61
CA LEU A 152 12.12 -10.51 12.02
C LEU A 152 13.42 -10.06 12.66
N ASP A 153 13.49 -10.02 13.97
CA ASP A 153 14.75 -9.76 14.67
C ASP A 153 15.68 -10.96 14.49
N SER A 154 16.95 -10.70 14.16
CA SER A 154 17.97 -11.72 13.92
C SER A 154 18.85 -11.97 15.15
N ASP A 155 18.46 -11.44 16.31
CA ASP A 155 19.24 -11.54 17.53
C ASP A 155 18.89 -12.82 18.31
N LEU A 156 19.89 -13.69 18.40
CA LEU A 156 20.02 -14.88 19.26
C LEU A 156 19.11 -16.08 18.98
N GLN A 157 19.69 -17.05 18.26
CA GLN A 157 19.81 -18.50 18.54
C GLN A 157 18.69 -19.36 19.16
N ASN A 158 17.46 -18.90 19.45
CA ASN A 158 16.35 -19.84 19.68
C ASN A 158 14.91 -19.30 19.57
N SER A 159 14.69 -18.05 19.18
CA SER A 159 13.36 -17.59 18.74
C SER A 159 13.51 -16.30 17.94
N ALA A 160 13.14 -16.32 16.65
CA ALA A 160 12.95 -15.09 15.90
C ALA A 160 11.76 -14.35 16.55
N ALA A 161 12.04 -13.30 17.31
CA ALA A 161 10.99 -12.46 17.85
C ALA A 161 10.30 -11.77 16.66
N GLU A 162 9.05 -12.16 16.40
CA GLU A 162 8.21 -11.55 15.37
C GLU A 162 7.52 -10.32 15.98
N LYS A 163 7.99 -9.12 15.62
CA LYS A 163 7.38 -7.87 16.11
C LYS A 163 6.53 -7.24 15.02
N VAL A 164 5.25 -7.00 15.30
CA VAL A 164 4.39 -6.25 14.38
C VAL A 164 4.78 -4.78 14.39
N ILE A 165 5.26 -4.27 13.25
CA ILE A 165 5.70 -2.86 13.12
C ILE A 165 4.53 -1.98 12.66
N ARG A 166 3.73 -2.49 11.70
CA ARG A 166 2.72 -1.68 11.02
C ARG A 166 1.58 -2.54 10.48
N GLU A 167 0.37 -1.99 10.49
CA GLU A 167 -0.80 -2.57 9.85
C GLU A 167 -1.38 -1.58 8.82
N ILE A 168 -1.52 -2.01 7.58
CA ILE A 168 -2.02 -1.21 6.47
C ILE A 168 -3.40 -1.73 6.09
N GLY A 169 -4.41 -0.87 6.09
CA GLY A 169 -5.74 -1.23 5.59
C GLY A 169 -5.70 -1.39 4.08
N VAL A 170 -6.00 -2.58 3.58
CA VAL A 170 -6.17 -2.83 2.15
C VAL A 170 -7.66 -2.89 1.83
N HIS A 171 -8.00 -2.99 0.55
CA HIS A 171 -9.37 -3.12 0.08
C HIS A 171 -9.49 -4.30 -0.88
N GLY A 172 -10.71 -4.76 -1.11
CA GLY A 172 -11.01 -5.83 -2.05
C GLY A 172 -10.78 -5.42 -3.50
N GLY A 173 -10.45 -6.40 -4.34
CA GLY A 173 -10.17 -6.19 -5.77
C GLY A 173 -8.74 -5.78 -6.14
N VAL A 174 -7.85 -5.54 -5.16
CA VAL A 174 -6.42 -5.36 -5.41
C VAL A 174 -5.61 -6.63 -5.13
N LYS A 175 -4.61 -6.88 -5.98
CA LYS A 175 -3.68 -8.03 -5.89
C LYS A 175 -2.26 -7.65 -5.49
N ASN A 176 -1.99 -6.36 -5.33
CA ASN A 176 -0.67 -5.85 -4.97
C ASN A 176 -0.76 -4.56 -4.14
N TRP A 177 0.34 -4.26 -3.45
CA TRP A 177 0.53 -3.03 -2.68
C TRP A 177 2.00 -2.63 -2.62
N PHE A 178 2.26 -1.32 -2.57
CA PHE A 178 3.59 -0.76 -2.32
C PHE A 178 3.68 -0.28 -0.88
N ILE A 179 4.78 -0.63 -0.23
CA ILE A 179 5.03 -0.35 1.19
C ILE A 179 6.30 0.50 1.27
N ASP A 180 6.20 1.64 1.93
CA ASP A 180 7.34 2.48 2.30
C ASP A 180 8.06 1.88 3.52
N VAL A 181 9.39 1.78 3.43
CA VAL A 181 10.26 1.36 4.53
C VAL A 181 11.29 2.47 4.74
N ARG A 182 11.27 3.07 5.93
CA ARG A 182 12.19 4.15 6.30
C ARG A 182 13.53 3.60 6.77
N ASP A 183 13.47 2.62 7.66
CA ASP A 183 14.64 2.01 8.28
C ASP A 183 14.91 0.63 7.71
N PRO A 184 16.17 0.24 7.49
CA PRO A 184 16.48 -1.08 6.98
C PRO A 184 16.10 -2.15 7.99
N LEU A 185 15.17 -3.00 7.60
CA LEU A 185 14.63 -4.03 8.46
C LEU A 185 14.39 -5.33 7.68
N ARG A 186 14.65 -6.45 8.35
CA ARG A 186 14.24 -7.75 7.85
C ARG A 186 12.77 -7.93 8.19
N CYS A 187 11.93 -8.02 7.17
CA CYS A 187 10.49 -8.16 7.37
C CYS A 187 9.87 -9.28 6.56
N ARG A 188 8.68 -9.65 7.04
CA ARG A 188 7.71 -10.47 6.34
C ARG A 188 6.36 -9.75 6.42
N VAL A 189 5.52 -10.02 5.45
CA VAL A 189 4.16 -9.50 5.42
C VAL A 189 3.16 -10.65 5.62
N GLU A 190 2.16 -10.41 6.46
CA GLU A 190 0.98 -11.27 6.63
C GLU A 190 -0.25 -10.56 6.06
N LEU A 191 -0.99 -11.23 5.19
CA LEU A 191 -2.28 -10.74 4.70
C LEU A 191 -3.39 -11.40 5.51
N GLY A 192 -4.37 -10.63 5.97
CA GLY A 192 -5.46 -11.19 6.75
C GLY A 192 -6.60 -10.22 7.00
N TYR A 193 -7.50 -10.63 7.89
CA TYR A 193 -8.63 -9.83 8.34
C TYR A 193 -8.46 -9.45 9.80
N ARG A 194 -8.69 -8.17 10.12
CA ARG A 194 -8.69 -7.64 11.48
C ARG A 194 -10.10 -7.22 11.89
N THR A 195 -10.57 -7.73 13.01
CA THR A 195 -11.86 -7.36 13.62
C THR A 195 -11.72 -6.13 14.50
N THR A 196 -12.83 -5.48 14.83
CA THR A 196 -12.85 -4.38 15.81
C THR A 196 -12.44 -4.83 17.21
N SER A 197 -12.60 -6.12 17.53
CA SER A 197 -12.12 -6.73 18.79
C SER A 197 -10.59 -6.88 18.85
N GLY A 198 -9.86 -6.53 17.78
CA GLY A 198 -8.40 -6.65 17.71
C GLY A 198 -7.89 -8.04 17.31
N ARG A 199 -8.81 -9.00 17.05
CA ARG A 199 -8.46 -10.34 16.57
C ARG A 199 -8.02 -10.25 15.11
N PHE A 200 -6.86 -10.84 14.82
CA PHE A 200 -6.33 -10.95 13.47
C PHE A 200 -6.37 -12.39 13.00
N HIS A 201 -6.91 -12.61 11.81
CA HIS A 201 -6.93 -13.89 11.14
C HIS A 201 -6.06 -13.82 9.88
N ALA A 202 -4.90 -14.46 9.92
CA ALA A 202 -3.97 -14.52 8.79
C ALA A 202 -4.48 -15.49 7.71
N LEU A 203 -4.53 -15.03 6.46
CA LEU A 203 -4.81 -15.86 5.29
C LEU A 203 -3.55 -16.53 4.77
N GLY A 204 -2.41 -15.83 4.86
CA GLY A 204 -1.13 -16.33 4.41
C GLY A 204 0.02 -15.44 4.85
N ARG A 205 1.23 -15.93 4.62
CA ARG A 205 2.49 -15.27 4.98
C ARG A 205 3.40 -15.19 3.76
N SER A 206 4.11 -14.07 3.60
CA SER A 206 5.10 -13.91 2.53
C SER A 206 6.43 -14.59 2.84
N ASN A 207 7.33 -14.61 1.86
CA ASN A 207 8.76 -14.80 2.10
C ASN A 207 9.30 -13.67 3.01
N ALA A 208 10.36 -13.98 3.75
CA ALA A 208 11.12 -12.98 4.47
C ALA A 208 12.05 -12.26 3.48
N VAL A 209 12.05 -10.93 3.51
CA VAL A 209 12.99 -10.10 2.76
C VAL A 209 13.79 -9.26 3.74
N SER A 210 15.04 -8.99 3.39
CA SER A 210 15.82 -7.95 4.04
C SER A 210 15.86 -6.78 3.09
N THR A 211 15.36 -5.61 3.51
CA THR A 211 15.75 -4.39 2.81
C THR A 211 17.25 -4.21 2.98
N PRO A 212 17.99 -3.85 1.93
CA PRO A 212 19.40 -3.53 2.07
C PRO A 212 19.56 -2.45 3.13
N VAL A 213 20.59 -2.56 3.96
CA VAL A 213 20.94 -1.51 4.90
C VAL A 213 21.18 -0.25 4.09
N THR A 214 20.38 0.79 4.32
CA THR A 214 20.76 2.15 3.95
C THR A 214 21.94 2.48 4.86
N ALA A 215 23.12 1.95 4.53
CA ALA A 215 24.35 2.34 5.17
C ALA A 215 24.63 3.76 4.68
N GLN A 216 23.97 4.73 5.30
CA GLN A 216 24.32 6.15 5.22
C GLN A 216 25.73 6.42 5.78
N GLY A 217 26.52 5.40 6.12
CA GLY A 217 27.87 5.55 6.65
C GLY A 217 28.93 4.58 6.16
N ASP A 218 28.68 3.65 5.21
CA ASP A 218 29.75 2.71 4.79
C ASP A 218 29.69 2.19 3.35
N THR A 219 28.62 2.50 2.61
CA THR A 219 28.62 2.31 1.14
C THR A 219 28.93 3.60 0.39
N LEU A 220 28.78 4.74 1.06
CA LEU A 220 29.24 6.01 0.53
C LEU A 220 30.76 6.09 0.52
N ASP A 221 31.52 5.53 1.48
CA ASP A 221 33.00 5.53 1.40
C ASP A 221 33.57 4.71 0.22
N VAL A 222 32.87 3.66 -0.20
CA VAL A 222 33.26 2.83 -1.35
C VAL A 222 32.79 3.45 -2.69
N HIS A 223 31.85 4.38 -2.67
CA HIS A 223 31.35 5.09 -3.86
C HIS A 223 31.62 6.60 -3.86
N TRP A 224 32.26 7.16 -2.82
CA TRP A 224 32.62 8.58 -2.76
C TRP A 224 33.67 8.91 -3.83
N GLY A 225 34.49 7.95 -4.26
CA GLY A 225 35.37 8.11 -5.41
C GLY A 225 34.61 8.31 -6.73
N GLU A 226 33.42 7.72 -6.88
CA GLU A 226 32.58 7.85 -8.07
C GLU A 226 31.60 9.03 -7.98
N ILE A 227 31.07 9.31 -6.77
CA ILE A 227 30.13 10.41 -6.52
C ILE A 227 30.84 11.77 -6.46
N ALA A 228 32.10 11.83 -5.99
CA ALA A 228 32.89 13.07 -6.02
C ALA A 228 33.11 13.62 -7.43
N GLY A 229 33.07 12.75 -8.46
CA GLY A 229 33.16 13.16 -9.87
C GLY A 229 31.86 13.75 -10.43
N ASP A 230 30.70 13.44 -9.84
CA ASP A 230 29.38 13.80 -10.36
C ASP A 230 28.54 14.61 -9.35
N CYS A 231 29.12 15.09 -8.25
CA CYS A 231 28.44 15.89 -7.22
C CYS A 231 27.78 17.15 -7.81
N ASP A 232 28.47 17.86 -8.72
CA ASP A 232 27.91 19.02 -9.42
C ASP A 232 26.68 18.66 -10.26
N ARG A 233 26.66 17.45 -10.83
CA ARG A 233 25.55 16.92 -11.62
C ARG A 233 24.38 16.53 -10.73
N ILE A 234 24.64 15.92 -9.58
CA ILE A 234 23.62 15.54 -8.59
C ILE A 234 22.98 16.80 -7.98
N TYR A 235 23.80 17.81 -7.66
CA TYR A 235 23.33 19.10 -7.18
C TYR A 235 22.52 19.86 -8.24
N ALA A 236 22.95 19.84 -9.50
CA ALA A 236 22.21 20.43 -10.63
C ALA A 236 20.88 19.72 -10.91
N MET A 237 20.83 18.39 -10.85
CA MET A 237 19.58 17.62 -11.04
C MET A 237 18.59 17.79 -9.88
N SER A 238 19.06 18.11 -8.68
CA SER A 238 18.22 18.35 -7.52
C SER A 238 17.67 19.78 -7.44
N GLY A 239 17.93 20.63 -8.44
CA GLY A 239 17.46 22.01 -8.50
C GLY A 239 18.33 23.01 -7.75
N GLY A 240 19.55 22.64 -7.33
CA GLY A 240 20.43 23.50 -6.52
C GLY A 240 20.87 24.81 -7.20
N PHE A 241 20.80 24.89 -8.53
CA PHE A 241 21.05 26.12 -9.30
C PHE A 241 19.78 26.89 -9.68
N SER A 242 18.60 26.34 -9.35
CA SER A 242 17.33 27.05 -9.53
C SER A 242 17.07 27.82 -8.24
N GLY A 243 17.14 29.15 -8.30
CA GLY A 243 17.15 30.05 -7.15
C GLY A 243 15.90 30.07 -6.26
N ASP A 244 15.03 29.04 -6.31
CA ASP A 244 13.75 29.05 -5.60
C ASP A 244 13.54 27.86 -4.64
N THR A 245 14.42 26.86 -4.58
CA THR A 245 14.32 25.83 -3.52
C THR A 245 15.59 24.96 -3.37
N ALA A 246 16.68 25.54 -2.85
CA ALA A 246 17.76 24.73 -2.29
C ALA A 246 17.52 24.55 -0.77
N PRO A 247 17.45 23.32 -0.23
CA PRO A 247 17.45 23.10 1.20
C PRO A 247 18.84 23.46 1.76
N ALA A 248 18.93 24.58 2.48
CA ALA A 248 20.16 25.10 3.08
C ALA A 248 20.93 24.04 3.90
N ASP A 249 20.19 23.14 4.57
CA ASP A 249 20.73 22.08 5.42
C ASP A 249 21.64 21.08 4.66
N LEU A 250 21.34 20.77 3.39
CA LEU A 250 22.20 19.90 2.58
C LEU A 250 23.49 20.63 2.19
N GLN A 251 23.39 21.92 1.92
CA GLN A 251 24.50 22.77 1.50
C GLN A 251 25.52 22.97 2.63
N GLU A 252 25.04 23.16 3.86
CA GLU A 252 25.84 23.30 5.07
C GLU A 252 26.61 22.00 5.38
N LEU A 253 25.95 20.84 5.28
CA LEU A 253 26.57 19.52 5.50
C LEU A 253 27.67 19.19 4.47
N PHE A 254 27.50 19.60 3.21
CA PHE A 254 28.52 19.43 2.18
C PHE A 254 29.71 20.39 2.36
N ALA A 255 29.45 21.64 2.78
CA ALA A 255 30.50 22.64 3.01
C ALA A 255 31.37 22.31 4.25
N GLU A 256 30.75 21.83 5.33
CA GLU A 256 31.42 21.56 6.61
C GLU A 256 32.38 20.36 6.53
N ARG A 257 32.10 19.37 5.68
CA ARG A 257 32.91 18.13 5.55
C ARG A 257 34.07 18.23 4.55
N MET A 258 33.93 19.02 3.48
CA MET A 258 34.93 19.08 2.39
C MET A 258 35.80 20.33 2.39
N ARG A 259 35.57 21.30 3.29
CA ARG A 259 36.31 22.58 3.39
C ARG A 259 36.43 23.31 2.04
N ARG A 260 35.49 23.10 1.13
CA ARG A 260 35.41 23.78 -0.18
C ARG A 260 34.02 24.39 -0.34
N PRO A 261 33.92 25.67 -0.74
CA PRO A 261 32.63 26.29 -1.04
C PRO A 261 32.04 25.70 -2.32
N MET A 262 30.84 25.12 -2.25
CA MET A 262 30.07 24.54 -3.37
C MET A 262 29.18 25.57 -4.09
N SER A 263 29.53 26.85 -4.00
CA SER A 263 28.92 27.93 -4.78
C SER A 263 30.02 28.63 -5.56
N PRO A 264 29.76 29.15 -6.77
CA PRO A 264 30.54 30.28 -7.27
C PRO A 264 30.61 31.30 -6.14
N PRO A 265 31.79 31.83 -5.76
CA PRO A 265 31.90 32.68 -4.59
C PRO A 265 30.89 33.81 -4.70
N GLU A 266 29.90 33.85 -3.80
CA GLU A 266 29.04 35.01 -3.68
C GLU A 266 29.96 36.20 -3.42
N ALA A 267 29.79 37.25 -4.23
CA ALA A 267 30.56 38.47 -4.10
C ALA A 267 30.56 38.87 -2.62
N ARG A 268 31.74 38.78 -2.00
CA ARG A 268 31.96 39.50 -0.75
C ARG A 268 31.71 40.95 -1.12
N HIS A 269 30.57 41.50 -0.71
CA HIS A 269 30.43 42.94 -0.55
C HIS A 269 31.38 43.32 0.59
N ALA A 270 32.67 43.35 0.29
CA ALA A 270 33.65 44.00 1.11
C ALA A 270 33.37 45.50 0.94
N VAL A 271 32.71 46.09 1.92
CA VAL A 271 32.81 47.53 2.13
C VAL A 271 34.27 47.78 2.52
N VAL A 272 35.09 48.08 1.54
CA VAL A 272 36.42 48.66 1.74
C VAL A 272 36.53 49.83 0.79
N GLU A 273 36.87 50.96 1.39
CA GLU A 273 37.06 52.25 0.76
C GLU A 273 38.10 52.18 -0.37
N ALA A 274 37.79 52.93 -1.42
CA ALA A 274 38.59 53.29 -2.59
C ALA A 274 40.08 52.94 -2.59
N GLU A 275 40.47 51.98 -3.42
CA GLU A 275 41.64 52.07 -4.33
C GLU A 275 41.28 51.31 -5.63
N GLU A 276 41.71 51.82 -6.78
CA GLU A 276 41.24 51.41 -8.11
C GLU A 276 41.44 49.92 -8.41
N PRO A 277 40.44 49.21 -9.00
CA PRO A 277 40.63 47.82 -9.36
C PRO A 277 41.40 47.74 -10.69
N GLU A 278 42.66 47.30 -10.64
CA GLU A 278 43.23 46.58 -11.78
C GLU A 278 42.29 45.41 -12.09
N ALA A 279 41.78 45.37 -13.32
CA ALA A 279 40.89 44.30 -13.77
C ALA A 279 41.62 42.96 -13.65
N VAL A 280 41.36 42.24 -12.56
CA VAL A 280 41.80 40.86 -12.38
C VAL A 280 41.08 40.05 -13.46
N ALA A 281 41.80 39.75 -14.54
CA ALA A 281 41.33 38.84 -15.56
C ALA A 281 40.95 37.52 -14.88
N CYS A 282 39.68 37.16 -14.92
CA CYS A 282 39.24 35.86 -14.46
C CYS A 282 39.81 34.79 -15.41
N ASP A 283 40.82 34.06 -14.95
CA ASP A 283 41.37 32.87 -15.60
C ASP A 283 40.39 31.69 -15.52
N CYS A 284 39.20 31.83 -16.09
CA CYS A 284 38.22 30.75 -16.21
C CYS A 284 38.38 30.03 -17.55
N GLU A 285 39.36 29.14 -17.62
CA GLU A 285 39.55 28.26 -18.78
C GLU A 285 38.52 27.11 -18.74
N LEU A 286 37.59 27.10 -19.70
CA LEU A 286 36.59 26.04 -19.86
C LEU A 286 36.78 25.34 -21.20
N GLN A 287 37.28 24.10 -21.15
CA GLN A 287 37.35 23.21 -22.31
C GLN A 287 36.22 22.18 -22.26
N VAL A 288 35.53 21.98 -23.39
CA VAL A 288 34.43 21.03 -23.52
C VAL A 288 34.72 20.05 -24.64
N ASP A 289 34.62 18.75 -24.35
CA ASP A 289 34.71 17.65 -25.31
C ASP A 289 33.46 16.76 -25.27
N ALA A 290 33.20 16.03 -26.37
CA ALA A 290 31.98 15.25 -26.53
C ALA A 290 32.21 13.96 -27.33
N GLU A 291 31.46 12.92 -26.98
CA GLU A 291 31.45 11.61 -27.65
C GLU A 291 30.01 11.11 -27.79
N MET A 292 29.77 10.27 -28.80
CA MET A 292 28.47 9.66 -29.08
C MET A 292 28.55 8.14 -28.96
N VAL A 293 27.48 7.51 -28.48
CA VAL A 293 27.35 6.05 -28.47
C VAL A 293 26.24 5.64 -29.45
N VAL A 294 26.56 4.80 -30.42
CA VAL A 294 25.63 4.25 -31.40
C VAL A 294 25.18 2.86 -30.94
N TYR A 295 23.88 2.68 -30.82
CA TYR A 295 23.24 1.39 -30.55
C TYR A 295 22.50 0.90 -31.79
N GLY A 296 22.53 -0.40 -32.03
CA GLY A 296 21.74 -1.01 -33.08
C GLY A 296 21.51 -2.49 -32.84
N ALA A 297 20.61 -3.05 -33.64
CA ALA A 297 20.30 -4.46 -33.63
C ALA A 297 20.16 -4.96 -35.07
N THR A 298 20.67 -6.16 -35.32
CA THR A 298 20.58 -6.86 -36.59
C THR A 298 20.45 -8.36 -36.32
N ARG A 299 20.48 -9.19 -37.36
CA ARG A 299 20.56 -10.64 -37.17
C ARG A 299 21.91 -11.02 -36.50
N PRO A 300 21.95 -12.00 -35.58
CA PRO A 300 23.17 -12.41 -34.89
C PRO A 300 24.31 -12.86 -35.81
N ASP A 301 23.98 -13.33 -37.01
CA ASP A 301 24.89 -13.83 -38.04
C ASP A 301 25.32 -12.76 -39.06
N ALA A 302 24.85 -11.51 -38.90
CA ALA A 302 25.16 -10.44 -39.84
C ALA A 302 26.54 -9.82 -39.60
N TYR A 303 27.18 -9.35 -40.66
CA TYR A 303 28.40 -8.55 -40.59
C TYR A 303 28.05 -7.07 -40.62
N VAL A 304 28.37 -6.34 -39.55
CA VAL A 304 28.09 -4.91 -39.43
C VAL A 304 29.37 -4.10 -39.46
N THR A 305 29.38 -3.02 -40.23
CA THR A 305 30.45 -2.01 -40.20
C THR A 305 29.92 -0.63 -39.87
N LEU A 306 30.72 0.15 -39.17
CA LEU A 306 30.50 1.57 -38.86
C LEU A 306 31.74 2.33 -39.32
N HIS A 307 31.59 3.34 -40.17
CA HIS A 307 32.73 3.99 -40.85
C HIS A 307 33.62 3.03 -41.67
N GLY A 308 33.11 1.86 -42.04
CA GLY A 308 33.89 0.81 -42.68
C GLY A 308 34.65 -0.11 -41.73
N GLU A 309 34.66 0.19 -40.42
CA GLU A 309 35.25 -0.67 -39.40
C GLU A 309 34.25 -1.74 -38.90
N PRO A 310 34.67 -3.00 -38.73
CA PRO A 310 33.81 -4.06 -38.25
C PRO A 310 33.36 -3.86 -36.80
N VAL A 311 32.06 -4.02 -36.57
CA VAL A 311 31.43 -3.94 -35.25
C VAL A 311 31.14 -5.34 -34.73
N LYS A 312 31.58 -5.63 -33.51
CA LYS A 312 31.25 -6.90 -32.83
C LYS A 312 29.78 -6.91 -32.42
N LEU A 313 29.07 -7.96 -32.81
CA LEU A 313 27.70 -8.21 -32.37
C LEU A 313 27.68 -9.08 -31.10
N ALA A 314 26.70 -8.84 -30.25
CA ALA A 314 26.35 -9.73 -29.15
C ALA A 314 25.59 -10.96 -29.66
N ALA A 315 25.42 -11.97 -28.80
CA ALA A 315 24.76 -13.24 -29.15
C ALA A 315 23.29 -13.04 -29.59
N ASP A 316 22.66 -11.94 -29.19
CA ASP A 316 21.30 -11.56 -29.57
C ASP A 316 21.24 -10.67 -30.83
N GLY A 317 22.38 -10.36 -31.45
CA GLY A 317 22.49 -9.51 -32.64
C GLY A 317 22.54 -8.01 -32.36
N THR A 318 22.64 -7.59 -31.09
CA THR A 318 22.79 -6.18 -30.73
C THR A 318 24.24 -5.71 -30.77
N PHE A 319 24.46 -4.40 -30.94
CA PHE A 319 25.78 -3.79 -30.88
C PHE A 319 25.76 -2.41 -30.23
N ARG A 320 26.93 -2.03 -29.68
CA ARG A 320 27.21 -0.73 -29.08
C ARG A 320 28.59 -0.26 -29.50
N VAL A 321 28.69 0.94 -30.09
CA VAL A 321 29.96 1.53 -30.52
C VAL A 321 30.07 2.95 -29.99
N ARG A 322 31.21 3.32 -29.42
CA ARG A 322 31.53 4.69 -29.01
C ARG A 322 32.27 5.38 -30.15
N VAL A 323 31.82 6.57 -30.52
CA VAL A 323 32.33 7.36 -31.65
C VAL A 323 32.67 8.75 -31.15
N GLU A 324 33.86 9.23 -31.46
CA GLU A 324 34.28 10.59 -31.14
C GLU A 324 33.41 11.62 -31.87
N MET A 325 33.08 12.73 -31.21
CA MET A 325 32.36 13.85 -31.81
C MET A 325 33.26 15.09 -31.88
N PRO A 326 34.19 15.19 -32.84
CA PRO A 326 34.87 16.45 -33.16
C PRO A 326 33.88 17.55 -33.54
N ASN A 327 34.31 18.80 -33.34
CA ASN A 327 33.55 20.02 -33.65
C ASN A 327 33.40 20.24 -35.16
N ARG A 328 32.64 19.36 -35.82
CA ARG A 328 32.34 19.37 -37.24
C ARG A 328 31.09 18.54 -37.51
N ARG A 329 30.48 18.76 -38.69
CA ARG A 329 29.49 17.84 -39.23
C ARG A 329 30.13 16.52 -39.63
N GLN A 330 29.52 15.41 -39.24
CA GLN A 330 29.95 14.06 -39.54
C GLN A 330 28.81 13.25 -40.15
N VAL A 331 29.18 12.34 -41.05
CA VAL A 331 28.27 11.40 -41.68
C VAL A 331 28.84 10.00 -41.46
N ILE A 332 28.07 9.19 -40.75
CA ILE A 332 28.46 7.88 -40.26
C ILE A 332 27.65 6.82 -41.00
N PRO A 333 28.22 6.18 -42.03
CA PRO A 333 27.56 5.05 -42.68
C PRO A 333 27.66 3.82 -41.78
N ILE A 334 26.50 3.22 -41.52
CA ILE A 334 26.35 1.95 -40.81
C ILE A 334 25.82 0.95 -41.83
N VAL A 335 26.58 -0.11 -42.08
CA VAL A 335 26.27 -1.10 -43.10
C VAL A 335 26.11 -2.46 -42.43
N ALA A 336 24.95 -3.09 -42.63
CA ALA A 336 24.73 -4.47 -42.25
C ALA A 336 24.67 -5.35 -43.51
N SER A 337 25.44 -6.44 -43.51
CA SER A 337 25.46 -7.43 -44.59
C SER A 337 25.04 -8.78 -44.04
N ALA A 338 24.13 -9.46 -44.74
CA ALA A 338 23.74 -10.83 -44.42
C ALA A 338 24.90 -11.80 -44.68
N PRO A 339 24.99 -12.93 -43.96
CA PRO A 339 26.04 -13.93 -44.15
C PRO A 339 26.01 -14.57 -45.56
N ASP A 340 24.83 -14.67 -46.17
CA ASP A 340 24.62 -15.27 -47.50
C ASP A 340 24.96 -14.32 -48.68
N ALA A 341 25.64 -13.19 -48.41
CA ALA A 341 26.07 -12.16 -49.37
C ALA A 341 24.97 -11.48 -50.22
N GLY A 342 23.70 -11.90 -50.13
CA GLY A 342 22.62 -11.42 -51.01
C GLY A 342 21.89 -10.14 -50.55
N ALA A 343 22.01 -9.76 -49.28
CA ALA A 343 21.28 -8.60 -48.74
C ALA A 343 22.19 -7.67 -47.95
N ARG A 344 22.26 -6.40 -48.37
CA ARG A 344 22.99 -5.33 -47.70
C ARG A 344 22.04 -4.19 -47.38
N ARG A 345 22.08 -3.69 -46.15
CA ARG A 345 21.31 -2.51 -45.72
C ARG A 345 22.26 -1.46 -45.18
N THR A 346 22.10 -0.23 -45.65
CA THR A 346 22.89 0.92 -45.21
C THR A 346 22.00 1.92 -44.50
N VAL A 347 22.40 2.35 -43.32
CA VAL A 347 21.81 3.47 -42.58
C VAL A 347 22.87 4.55 -42.48
N VAL A 348 22.50 5.78 -42.82
CA VAL A 348 23.41 6.93 -42.76
C VAL A 348 23.00 7.80 -41.60
N LEU A 349 23.86 7.92 -40.60
CA LEU A 349 23.67 8.79 -39.44
C LEU A 349 24.44 10.09 -39.64
N ALA A 350 23.74 11.22 -39.78
CA ALA A 350 24.36 12.53 -39.90
C ALA A 350 24.23 13.29 -38.57
N VAL A 351 25.36 13.72 -38.00
CA VAL A 351 25.44 14.41 -36.70
C VAL A 351 26.35 15.61 -36.83
N GLU A 352 26.01 16.72 -36.21
CA GLU A 352 26.82 17.94 -36.24
C GLU A 352 27.09 18.43 -34.82
N ARG A 353 28.36 18.66 -34.52
CA ARG A 353 28.81 19.38 -33.33
C ARG A 353 29.27 20.77 -33.75
N ASN A 354 28.72 21.78 -33.09
CA ASN A 354 29.14 23.18 -33.20
C ASN A 354 29.38 23.75 -31.80
N THR A 355 30.64 23.75 -31.37
CA THR A 355 31.10 24.32 -30.12
C THR A 355 31.67 25.69 -30.40
N LYS A 356 31.08 26.71 -29.77
CA LYS A 356 31.54 28.10 -29.82
C LYS A 356 31.90 28.55 -28.41
N THR A 357 33.15 28.93 -28.21
CA THR A 357 33.58 29.61 -26.99
C THR A 357 33.03 31.04 -27.02
N MET A 358 32.33 31.43 -25.98
CA MET A 358 31.83 32.80 -25.82
C MET A 358 32.88 33.64 -25.10
N GLU A 359 32.84 34.96 -25.32
CA GLU A 359 33.67 35.88 -24.54
C GLU A 359 33.36 35.71 -23.06
N PRO A 360 34.38 35.66 -22.18
CA PRO A 360 34.16 35.55 -20.76
C PRO A 360 33.38 36.77 -20.26
N TYR A 361 32.28 36.53 -19.54
CA TYR A 361 31.44 37.60 -19.01
C TYR A 361 32.12 38.22 -17.80
N GLY A 362 32.82 39.35 -18.00
CA GLY A 362 33.22 40.23 -16.91
C GLY A 362 31.98 40.97 -16.43
N ARG A 363 31.53 40.68 -15.20
CA ARG A 363 30.39 41.40 -14.60
C ARG A 363 30.85 42.78 -14.14
N ASP A 364 31.12 43.66 -15.10
CA ASP A 364 31.27 45.09 -14.87
C ASP A 364 30.63 45.86 -16.02
N SER A 365 29.32 46.09 -15.87
CA SER A 365 28.56 47.14 -16.53
C SER A 365 27.21 47.19 -15.83
N GLY A 366 27.18 47.94 -14.73
CA GLY A 366 25.93 48.37 -14.14
C GLY A 366 25.24 49.33 -15.11
N GLU A 367 24.04 48.98 -15.56
CA GLU A 367 23.06 49.96 -16.00
C GLU A 367 21.69 49.57 -15.42
N TYR A 368 21.08 50.58 -14.81
CA TYR A 368 19.76 50.64 -14.19
C TYR A 368 18.63 50.49 -15.20
#